data_AF-C5KWI8-F1
#
_entry.id   AF-C5KWI8-F1
#
_cell.length_a   1.000
_cell.length_b   1.000
_cell.length_c   1.000
_cell.angle_alpha   90.00
_cell.angle_beta   90.00
_cell.angle_gamma   90.00
#
_symmetry.space_group_name_H-M   'P 1'
#
loop_
_entity.id
_entity.type
_entity.pdbx_description
1 polymer ?
#
loop_
_entity_poly.entity_id
_entity_poly.type
_entity_poly.pdbx_seq_one_letter_code
_entity_poly.pdbx_strand_id
1 'polypeptide(L)' 'MLHASGTANVGIVLPDMHKSDLFKTVVHDGALPRKTFSMGEADEKRFYYECRKIRKD' A
#
# COMPACT_ATOMS: atom_id res chain seq x y z
N MET A 1 17.84 1.81 4.78
CA MET A 1 18.36 1.91 6.17
C MET A 1 17.17 1.82 7.10
N LEU A 2 16.91 0.64 7.69
CA LEU A 2 15.78 0.42 8.60
C LEU A 2 16.24 0.68 10.04
N HIS A 3 15.73 1.74 10.67
CA HIS A 3 15.79 1.90 12.13
C HIS A 3 14.58 1.19 12.74
N ALA A 4 14.83 0.02 13.33
CA ALA A 4 13.87 -0.71 14.12
C ALA A 4 13.88 -0.19 15.57
N SER A 5 12.74 0.26 16.06
CA SER A 5 12.55 0.60 17.47
C SER A 5 11.19 0.05 17.91
N GLY A 6 11.22 -1.09 18.61
CA GLY A 6 10.06 -1.71 19.27
C GLY A 6 9.22 -2.56 18.32
N THR A 7 9.10 -3.85 18.64
CA THR A 7 8.53 -4.97 17.86
C THR A 7 9.19 -5.24 16.50
N ALA A 8 9.46 -6.51 16.19
CA ALA A 8 10.07 -6.93 14.92
C ALA A 8 9.07 -6.73 13.77
N ASN A 9 8.98 -5.50 13.27
CA ASN A 9 8.06 -5.13 12.21
C ASN A 9 8.69 -5.44 10.85
N VAL A 10 7.93 -6.10 9.97
CA VAL A 10 8.35 -6.43 8.61
C VAL A 10 7.53 -5.61 7.62
N GLY A 11 8.21 -4.91 6.72
CA GLY A 11 7.62 -4.27 5.56
C GLY A 11 8.08 -4.97 4.28
N ILE A 12 7.16 -5.15 3.33
CA ILE A 12 7.45 -5.72 2.01
C ILE A 12 7.25 -4.61 0.98
N VAL A 13 8.29 -4.32 0.20
CA VAL A 13 8.22 -3.38 -0.92
C VAL A 13 7.95 -4.19 -2.18
N LEU A 14 6.84 -3.89 -2.86
CA LEU A 14 6.47 -4.51 -4.12
C LEU A 14 6.83 -3.58 -5.28
N PRO A 15 7.06 -4.12 -6.49
CA PRO A 15 7.21 -3.30 -7.70
C PRO A 15 5.97 -2.44 -7.97
N ASP A 16 6.18 -1.30 -8.63
CA ASP A 16 5.08 -0.45 -9.08
C ASP A 16 4.25 -1.16 -10.16
N MET A 17 2.92 -1.04 -10.05
CA MET A 17 1.97 -1.54 -11.04
C MET A 17 1.43 -0.37 -11.86
N HIS A 18 1.38 -0.51 -13.19
CA HIS A 18 0.74 0.50 -14.03
C HIS A 18 -0.79 0.48 -13.88
N LYS A 19 -1.43 1.66 -13.92
CA LYS A 19 -2.89 1.82 -13.87
C LYS A 19 -3.62 0.96 -14.91
N SER A 20 -3.04 0.80 -16.10
CA SER A 20 -3.60 0.01 -17.20
C SER A 20 -3.62 -1.51 -16.94
N ASP A 21 -2.88 -2.00 -15.96
CA ASP A 21 -2.72 -3.44 -15.74
C ASP A 21 -3.68 -3.98 -14.70
N LEU A 22 -4.29 -3.12 -13.88
CA LEU A 22 -5.23 -3.51 -12.82
C LEU A 22 -6.30 -4.50 -13.32
N PHE A 23 -7.01 -4.17 -14.40
CA PHE A 23 -8.07 -5.03 -14.90
C PHE A 23 -7.55 -6.31 -15.54
N LYS A 24 -6.39 -6.27 -16.23
CA LYS A 24 -5.79 -7.47 -16.83
C LYS A 24 -5.42 -8.46 -15.73
N THR A 25 -4.77 -7.98 -14.67
CA THR A 25 -4.40 -8.81 -13.51
C THR A 25 -5.63 -9.38 -12.84
N VAL A 26 -6.71 -8.60 -12.66
CA VAL A 26 -7.94 -9.13 -12.03
C VAL A 26 -8.60 -10.22 -12.88
N VAL A 27 -8.58 -10.08 -14.21
CA VAL A 27 -9.14 -11.08 -15.12
C VAL A 27 -8.33 -12.38 -15.09
N HIS A 28 -6.99 -12.30 -15.04
CA HIS A 28 -6.12 -13.48 -15.07
C HIS A 28 -5.89 -14.12 -13.70
N ASP A 29 -5.69 -13.33 -12.65
CA ASP A 29 -5.21 -13.77 -11.33
C ASP A 29 -6.28 -13.61 -10.23
N GLY A 30 -7.41 -12.97 -10.54
CA GLY A 30 -8.50 -12.73 -9.59
C GLY A 30 -8.32 -11.49 -8.72
N ALA A 31 -9.09 -11.39 -7.63
CA ALA A 31 -9.09 -10.21 -6.79
C ALA A 31 -7.75 -10.02 -6.06
N LEU A 32 -7.16 -8.83 -6.20
CA LEU A 32 -5.93 -8.45 -5.49
C LEU A 32 -6.19 -8.23 -3.98
N PRO A 33 -5.17 -8.41 -3.12
CA PRO A 33 -5.26 -7.98 -1.74
C PRO A 33 -5.71 -6.52 -1.62
N ARG A 34 -6.47 -6.24 -0.56
CA ARG A 34 -6.91 -4.87 -0.30
C ARG A 34 -5.67 -3.98 -0.16
N LYS A 35 -5.71 -2.82 -0.82
CA LYS A 35 -4.62 -1.82 -0.83
C LYS A 35 -3.36 -2.22 -1.62
N THR A 36 -3.42 -3.23 -2.50
CA THR A 36 -2.34 -3.50 -3.47
C THR A 36 -2.19 -2.39 -4.51
N PHE A 37 -3.29 -1.76 -4.91
CA PHE A 37 -3.31 -0.74 -5.95
C PHE A 37 -4.07 0.51 -5.50
N SER A 38 -3.63 1.69 -5.94
CA SER A 38 -4.26 2.99 -5.68
C SER A 38 -4.66 3.65 -6.99
N MET A 39 -5.94 4.01 -7.12
CA MET A 39 -6.50 4.66 -8.32
C MET A 39 -6.75 6.16 -8.04
N GLY A 40 -6.68 6.99 -9.09
CA GLY A 40 -6.80 8.46 -9.00
C GLY A 40 -5.47 9.19 -9.06
N GLU A 41 -5.51 10.48 -9.36
CA GLU A 41 -4.32 11.33 -9.39
C GLU A 41 -3.79 11.62 -7.98
N ALA A 42 -2.54 12.08 -7.87
CA ALA A 42 -1.89 12.27 -6.57
C ALA A 42 -2.56 13.37 -5.72
N ASP A 43 -3.05 14.41 -6.39
CA ASP A 43 -3.78 15.56 -5.87
C ASP A 43 -5.24 15.23 -5.48
N GLU A 44 -5.87 14.26 -6.16
CA GLU A 44 -7.22 13.81 -5.84
C GLU A 44 -7.27 12.83 -4.65
N LYS A 45 -6.12 12.29 -4.23
CA LYS A 45 -6.05 11.40 -3.08
C LYS A 45 -6.35 12.21 -1.82
N ARG A 46 -7.50 11.94 -1.20
CA ARG A 46 -7.81 12.43 0.14
C ARG A 46 -6.72 11.96 1.10
N PHE A 47 -5.88 12.88 1.54
CA PHE A 47 -4.94 12.65 2.64
C PHE A 47 -5.76 12.50 3.92
N TYR A 48 -6.24 11.28 4.16
CA TYR A 48 -6.68 10.91 5.49
C TYR A 48 -5.42 10.89 6.36
N TYR A 49 -5.21 11.93 7.16
CA TYR A 49 -4.23 11.92 8.26
C TYR A 49 -4.73 10.99 9.37
N GLU A 50 -5.02 9.73 9.03
CA GLU A 50 -5.30 8.67 9.98
C GLU A 50 -3.98 8.02 10.39
N CYS A 51 -3.05 8.83 10.88
CA CYS A 51 -1.85 8.32 11.52
C CYS A 51 -2.23 7.89 12.94
N ARG A 52 -2.55 6.60 13.14
CA ARG A 52 -2.44 6.05 14.51
C ARG A 52 -0.98 6.17 14.91
N LYS A 53 -0.70 6.99 15.93
CA LYS A 53 0.62 6.98 16.59
C LYS A 53 0.93 5.53 16.94
N ILE A 54 2.03 5.01 16.42
CA ILE A 54 2.63 3.77 16.93
C ILE A 54 3.03 4.11 18.37
N ARG A 55 2.19 3.73 19.33
CA ARG A 55 2.51 3.87 20.75
C ARG A 55 3.46 2.72 21.07
N LYS A 56 4.60 3.03 21.69
CA LYS A 56 5.36 2.03 22.43
C LYS A 56 4.53 1.69 23.65
N ASP A 57 4.19 0.41 23.79
CA ASP A 57 3.89 -0.17 25.09
C ASP A 57 5.20 -0.38 25.85
#